data_AF-A0A7H0LP73-F1
#
_entry.id   AF-A0A7H0LP73-F1
#
_cell.length_a   1.000
_cell.length_b   1.000
_cell.length_c   1.000
_cell.angle_alpha   90.00
_cell.angle_beta   90.00
_cell.angle_gamma   90.00
#
_symmetry.space_group_name_H-M   'P 1'
#
loop_
_entity.id
_entity.type
_entity.pdbx_description
1 polymer ?
#
loop_
_entity_poly.entity_id
_entity_poly.type
_entity_poly.pdbx_seq_one_letter_code
_entity_poly.pdbx_strand_id
1 'polypeptide(L)' 'MSELNTEQWEKELRALLDQLQAHPSRDSTVERQRIAVLTNLIAARGNKVAA' A
#
# COMPACT_ATOMS: atom_id res chain seq x y z
N MET A 1 8.29 11.66 -14.39
CA MET A 1 7.70 10.43 -13.84
C MET A 1 7.16 10.79 -12.47
N SER A 2 5.84 10.78 -12.32
CA SER A 2 5.13 11.45 -11.24
C SER A 2 5.67 11.06 -9.87
N GLU A 3 5.97 12.07 -9.05
CA GLU A 3 6.14 11.91 -7.61
C GLU A 3 4.84 11.33 -7.06
N LEU A 4 4.74 10.01 -7.05
CA LEU A 4 3.73 9.32 -6.26
C LEU A 4 4.09 9.61 -4.81
N ASN A 5 3.35 10.55 -4.24
CA ASN A 5 3.52 11.01 -2.87
C ASN A 5 3.29 9.81 -1.93
N THR A 6 4.17 9.59 -0.96
CA THR A 6 4.00 8.50 0.03
C THR A 6 2.61 8.55 0.68
N GLU A 7 2.05 9.75 0.89
CA GLU A 7 0.70 9.91 1.41
C GLU A 7 -0.38 9.26 0.52
N GLN A 8 -0.20 9.27 -0.80
CA GLN A 8 -1.11 8.58 -1.72
C GLN A 8 -0.99 7.07 -1.62
N TRP A 9 0.24 6.56 -1.50
CA TRP A 9 0.47 5.13 -1.27
C TRP A 9 -0.09 4.66 0.07
N GLU A 10 0.06 5.46 1.13
CA GLU A 10 -0.48 5.16 2.45
C GLU A 10 -2.02 5.16 2.45
N LYS A 11 -2.64 6.14 1.78
CA LYS A 11 -4.10 6.19 1.62
C LYS A 11 -4.62 4.98 0.85
N GLU A 12 -3.94 4.61 -0.24
CA GLU A 12 -4.32 3.44 -1.04
C GLU A 12 -4.16 2.14 -0.25
N LEU A 13 -3.04 1.98 0.47
CA LEU A 13 -2.80 0.84 1.33
C LEU A 13 -3.88 0.72 2.42
N ARG A 14 -4.25 1.83 3.04
CA ARG A 14 -5.32 1.88 4.05
C ARG A 14 -6.66 1.42 3.48
N ALA A 15 -7.04 1.95 2.31
CA ALA A 15 -8.30 1.58 1.67
C ALA A 15 -8.38 0.09 1.31
N LEU A 16 -7.27 -0.49 0.83
CA LEU A 16 -7.21 -1.92 0.52
C LEU A 16 -7.32 -2.78 1.78
N LEU A 17 -6.63 -2.39 2.87
CA LEU A 17 -6.71 -3.10 4.14
C LEU A 17 -8.12 -3.02 4.75
N ASP A 18 -8.75 -1.84 4.70
CA ASP A 18 -10.12 -1.64 5.19
C ASP A 18 -11.11 -2.47 4.36
N GLN A 19 -10.93 -2.57 3.05
CA GLN A 19 -11.76 -3.40 2.17
C GLN A 19 -11.63 -4.90 2.48
N LEU A 20 -10.41 -5.38 2.74
CA LEU A 20 -10.17 -6.77 3.15
C LEU A 20 -10.77 -7.08 4.53
N GLN A 21 -10.69 -6.14 5.47
CA GLN A 21 -11.30 -6.29 6.80
C GLN A 21 -12.83 -6.32 6.71
N ALA A 22 -13.43 -5.43 5.90
CA ALA A 22 -14.87 -5.37 5.71
C ALA A 22 -15.41 -6.58 4.92
N HIS A 23 -14.65 -7.09 3.96
CA HIS A 23 -15.05 -8.17 3.07
C HIS A 23 -13.90 -9.16 2.84
N PRO A 24 -13.61 -10.06 3.79
CA PRO A 24 -12.55 -11.05 3.63
C PRO A 24 -12.82 -12.04 2.48
N SER A 25 -14.07 -12.20 2.05
CA SER A 25 -14.44 -12.97 0.87
C SER A 25 -13.99 -12.33 -0.46
N ARG A 26 -13.69 -11.03 -0.46
CA ARG A 26 -13.12 -10.32 -1.62
C ARG A 26 -11.61 -10.45 -1.71
N ASP A 27 -10.95 -11.03 -0.71
CA ASP A 27 -9.49 -11.18 -0.64
C ASP A 27 -8.90 -11.88 -1.87
N SER A 28 -8.54 -11.07 -2.86
CA SER A 28 -7.97 -11.53 -4.11
C SER A 28 -6.44 -11.53 -4.04
N THR A 29 -5.84 -12.46 -4.78
CA THR A 29 -4.37 -12.51 -4.94
C THR A 29 -3.83 -11.17 -5.47
N VAL A 30 -4.61 -10.45 -6.28
CA VAL A 30 -4.24 -9.15 -6.86
C VAL A 30 -4.17 -8.06 -5.78
N GLU A 31 -5.16 -7.97 -4.89
CA GLU A 31 -5.14 -6.99 -3.79
C GLU A 31 -3.98 -7.27 -2.84
N ARG A 32 -3.70 -8.53 -2.52
CA ARG A 32 -2.53 -8.90 -1.70
C ARG A 32 -1.21 -8.53 -2.34
N GLN A 33 -1.06 -8.76 -3.64
CA GLN A 33 0.13 -8.32 -4.38
C GLN A 33 0.28 -6.80 -4.35
N ARG A 34 -0.83 -6.07 -4.51
CA ARG A 34 -0.83 -4.61 -4.46
C ARG A 34 -0.43 -4.09 -3.08
N ILE A 35 -0.98 -4.67 -2.01
CA ILE A 35 -0.61 -4.36 -0.62
C ILE A 35 0.90 -4.56 -0.42
N ALA A 36 1.44 -5.71 -0.84
CA ALA A 36 2.87 -6.00 -0.70
C ALA A 36 3.74 -4.98 -1.44
N VAL A 37 3.36 -4.58 -2.66
CA VAL A 37 4.07 -3.56 -3.42
C VAL A 37 4.03 -2.20 -2.72
N LEU A 38 2.84 -1.75 -2.28
CA LEU A 38 2.68 -0.48 -1.59
C LEU A 38 3.47 -0.44 -0.28
N THR A 39 3.41 -1.51 0.52
CA THR A 39 4.22 -1.64 1.76
C THR A 39 5.71 -1.52 1.47
N ASN A 40 6.21 -2.19 0.43
CA ASN A 40 7.62 -2.10 0.05
C ASN A 40 8.02 -0.70 -0.44
N LEU A 41 7.17 -0.04 -1.23
CA LEU A 41 7.43 1.33 -1.71
C LEU A 41 7.46 2.36 -0.57
N ILE A 42 6.52 2.25 0.37
CA ILE A 42 6.47 3.09 1.57
C ILE A 42 7.71 2.86 2.43
N ALA A 43 8.07 1.59 2.69
CA ALA A 43 9.26 1.25 3.47
C ALA A 43 10.55 1.76 2.80
N ALA A 44 10.69 1.58 1.49
CA ALA A 44 11.85 2.06 0.74
C ALA A 44 11.97 3.60 0.76
N ARG A 45 10.84 4.33 0.73
CA ARG A 45 10.84 5.79 0.83
C ARG A 45 11.09 6.27 2.26
N GLY A 46 10.48 5.65 3.26
CA GLY A 46 10.74 5.96 4.67
C GLY A 46 12.21 5.74 5.06
N ASN A 47 12.82 4.67 4.57
CA ASN A 47 14.25 4.41 4.80
C ASN A 47 15.16 5.42 4.09
N LYS A 48 14.73 5.99 2.96
CA LYS A 48 15.44 7.10 2.28
C LYS A 48 15.36 8.43 3.01
N VAL A 49 14.39 8.64 3.89
CA VAL A 49 14.25 9.87 4.69
C VAL A 49 15.01 9.77 6.03
N ALA A 50 15.28 8.56 6.50
CA ALA A 50 16.01 8.29 7.75
C ALA A 50 17.52 8.09 7.57
N ALA A 51 18.04 8.11 6.34
CA ALA A 51 19.44 7.84 6.00
C ALA A 51 20.20 9.11 5.59
#